data_AF-A0A3D5ANR4-F1
#
_entry.id   AF-A0A3D5ANR4-F1
#
_cell.length_a   1.000
_cell.length_b   1.000
_cell.length_c   1.000
_cell.angle_alpha   90.00
_cell.angle_beta   90.00
_cell.angle_gamma   90.00
#
_symmetry.space_group_name_H-M   'P 1'
#
loop_
_entity.id
_entity.type
_entity.pdbx_description
1 polymer ?
#
loop_
_entity_poly.entity_id
_entity_poly.type
_entity_poly.pdbx_seq_one_letter_code
_entity_poly.pdbx_strand_id
1 'polypeptide(L)'
;MAQATKPGFADVKVVRALASEMPDEYLQCRDLGHSWQSHSAAEASAKARKAGVWYERTLRCRRCHTMRAQQLSRRGEVRANQYDYPAGYQTPDGTGRIAGAARDVLRITGVLREVAAAGGHR
;
A
#
# COMPACT_ATOMS: atom_id res chain seq x y z
N MET A 1 3.26 -17.71 -29.51
CA MET A 1 3.28 -16.31 -29.04
C MET A 1 2.09 -16.12 -28.12
N ALA A 2 2.29 -16.27 -26.80
CA ALA A 2 1.21 -16.12 -25.82
C ALA A 2 0.75 -14.66 -25.81
N GLN A 3 -0.53 -14.43 -26.08
CA GLN A 3 -1.14 -13.12 -26.00
C GLN A 3 -1.13 -12.65 -24.55
N ALA A 4 -0.48 -11.51 -24.30
CA ALA A 4 -0.50 -10.82 -23.03
C ALA A 4 -1.94 -10.37 -22.73
N THR A 5 -2.64 -11.14 -21.88
CA THR A 5 -3.95 -10.77 -21.35
C THR A 5 -3.80 -9.46 -20.59
N LYS A 6 -4.58 -8.43 -20.98
CA LYS A 6 -4.65 -7.16 -20.25
C LYS A 6 -4.87 -7.46 -18.77
N PRO A 7 -4.04 -6.96 -17.83
CA PRO A 7 -4.20 -7.28 -16.43
C PRO A 7 -5.33 -6.42 -15.85
N GLY A 8 -6.58 -6.79 -16.14
CA GLY A 8 -7.76 -6.08 -15.62
C GLY A 8 -7.88 -6.27 -14.12
N PHE A 9 -7.74 -7.52 -13.66
CA PHE A 9 -7.80 -7.90 -12.25
C PHE A 9 -6.91 -9.09 -11.96
N ALA A 10 -6.44 -9.18 -10.72
CA ALA A 10 -5.59 -10.27 -10.29
C ALA A 10 -6.37 -11.58 -10.12
N ASP A 11 -5.76 -12.68 -10.57
CA ASP A 11 -6.30 -14.02 -10.36
C ASP A 11 -6.30 -14.37 -8.86
N VAL A 12 -7.42 -14.90 -8.37
CA VAL A 12 -7.64 -15.21 -6.95
C VAL A 12 -6.65 -16.26 -6.44
N LYS A 13 -6.27 -17.25 -7.25
CA LYS A 13 -5.31 -18.30 -6.87
C LYS A 13 -3.91 -17.71 -6.74
N VAL A 14 -3.51 -16.84 -7.67
CA VAL A 14 -2.23 -16.11 -7.60
C VAL A 14 -2.18 -15.27 -6.32
N VAL A 15 -3.25 -14.51 -6.02
CA VAL A 15 -3.29 -13.68 -4.81
C VAL A 15 -3.30 -14.52 -3.54
N ARG A 16 -3.90 -15.71 -3.55
CA ARG A 16 -3.85 -16.64 -2.41
C ARG A 16 -2.43 -17.13 -2.11
N ALA A 17 -1.67 -17.51 -3.15
CA ALA A 17 -0.27 -17.90 -2.99
C ALA A 17 0.59 -16.71 -2.51
N LEU A 18 0.34 -15.51 -3.02
CA LEU A 18 1.03 -14.31 -2.53
C LEU A 18 0.69 -14.00 -1.07
N ALA A 19 -0.57 -14.16 -0.67
CA ALA A 19 -1.02 -13.90 0.69
C ALA A 19 -0.39 -14.86 1.70
N SER A 20 -0.10 -16.11 1.34
CA SER A 20 0.50 -17.11 2.25
C SER A 20 1.94 -16.77 2.64
N GLU A 21 2.67 -16.06 1.78
CA GLU A 21 4.06 -15.67 2.04
C GLU A 21 4.19 -14.22 2.53
N MET A 22 3.10 -13.45 2.51
CA MET A 22 3.10 -12.05 2.89
C MET A 22 3.20 -11.90 4.42
N PRO A 23 4.01 -10.96 4.95
CA PRO A 23 4.01 -10.63 6.37
C PRO A 23 2.66 -10.15 6.88
N ASP A 24 2.36 -10.41 8.15
CA ASP A 24 1.06 -10.07 8.76
C ASP A 24 0.81 -8.56 8.72
N GLU A 25 1.82 -7.75 8.98
CA GLU A 25 1.73 -6.29 8.92
C GLU A 25 1.36 -5.77 7.53
N TYR A 26 1.71 -6.49 6.46
CA TYR A 26 1.36 -6.13 5.08
C TYR A 26 -0.09 -6.51 4.78
N LEU A 27 -0.53 -7.71 5.22
CA LEU A 27 -1.93 -8.13 5.12
C LEU A 27 -2.85 -7.14 5.86
N GLN A 28 -2.47 -6.75 7.08
CA GLN A 28 -3.20 -5.77 7.87
C GLN A 28 -3.24 -4.39 7.21
N CYS A 29 -2.15 -3.93 6.57
CA CYS A 29 -2.15 -2.66 5.84
C CYS A 29 -3.03 -2.69 4.58
N ARG A 30 -3.13 -3.85 3.90
CA ARG A 30 -3.96 -4.03 2.71
C ARG A 30 -5.46 -4.14 3.04
N ASP A 31 -5.78 -4.65 4.21
CA ASP A 31 -7.15 -4.69 4.72
C ASP A 31 -7.57 -3.33 5.30
N LEU A 32 -6.90 -2.89 6.36
CA LEU A 32 -7.30 -1.76 7.20
C LEU A 32 -6.81 -0.39 6.67
N GLY A 33 -6.01 -0.38 5.60
CA GLY A 33 -5.27 0.80 5.15
C GLY A 33 -4.01 1.05 5.98
N HIS A 34 -3.12 1.93 5.55
CA HIS A 34 -1.86 2.21 6.26
C HIS A 34 -2.07 3.05 7.52
N SER A 35 -1.27 2.78 8.57
CA SER A 35 -1.22 3.63 9.79
C SER A 35 -0.15 4.71 9.63
N TRP A 36 -0.53 5.86 9.05
CA TRP A 36 0.41 6.94 8.75
C TRP A 36 0.86 7.70 10.00
N GLN A 37 2.16 7.96 10.08
CA GLN A 37 2.79 8.87 11.03
C GLN A 37 3.57 9.94 10.24
N SER A 38 3.62 11.16 10.76
CA SER A 38 4.47 12.20 10.18
C SER A 38 5.94 11.79 10.24
N HIS A 39 6.67 11.94 9.13
CA HIS A 39 8.11 11.69 9.07
C HIS A 39 8.90 12.97 8.81
N SER A 40 8.46 13.79 7.85
CA SER A 40 9.05 15.11 7.60
C SER A 40 8.05 16.04 6.92
N ALA A 41 8.28 17.35 7.03
CA ALA A 41 7.53 18.38 6.30
C ALA A 41 8.42 19.60 6.05
N ALA A 42 8.30 20.21 4.89
CA ALA A 42 9.03 21.40 4.49
C ALA A 42 8.20 22.26 3.54
N GLU A 43 8.55 23.55 3.43
CA GLU A 43 8.06 24.35 2.30
C GLU A 43 8.72 23.87 1.00
N ALA A 44 7.96 23.90 -0.09
CA ALA A 44 8.44 23.49 -1.40
C ALA A 44 9.45 24.50 -1.97
N SER A 45 10.28 24.06 -2.92
CA SER A 45 11.21 24.94 -3.64
C SER A 45 10.50 26.06 -4.41
N ALA A 46 11.21 27.16 -4.71
CA ALA A 46 10.65 28.27 -5.49
C ALA A 46 10.10 27.81 -6.86
N LYS A 47 10.75 26.84 -7.50
CA LYS A 47 10.29 26.23 -8.77
C LYS A 47 8.97 25.47 -8.57
N ALA A 48 8.87 24.67 -7.52
CA ALA A 48 7.67 23.90 -7.20
C ALA A 48 6.47 24.82 -6.83
N ARG A 49 6.73 25.94 -6.12
CA ARG A 49 5.71 26.96 -5.82
C ARG A 49 5.12 27.59 -7.08
N LYS A 50 5.94 27.88 -8.08
CA LYS A 50 5.45 28.36 -9.40
C LYS A 50 4.53 27.33 -10.08
N ALA A 51 4.74 26.04 -9.83
CA ALA A 51 3.91 24.95 -10.33
C ALA A 51 2.70 24.62 -9.43
N GLY A 52 2.45 25.41 -8.39
CA GLY A 52 1.27 25.25 -7.55
C GLY A 52 1.46 24.34 -6.32
N VAL A 53 2.70 23.97 -5.99
CA VAL A 53 3.07 23.16 -4.81
C VAL A 53 3.72 24.06 -3.76
N TRP A 54 3.13 24.16 -2.58
CA TRP A 54 3.63 25.01 -1.49
C TRP A 54 4.32 24.24 -0.37
N TYR A 55 3.88 23.01 -0.11
CA TYR A 55 4.46 22.19 0.95
C TYR A 55 4.74 20.80 0.44
N GLU A 56 5.80 20.20 0.95
CA GLU A 56 6.14 18.81 0.74
C GLU A 56 6.19 18.13 2.11
N ARG A 57 5.57 16.95 2.22
CA ARG A 57 5.65 16.16 3.44
C ARG A 57 5.83 14.70 3.12
N THR A 58 6.49 13.99 4.02
CA THR A 58 6.63 12.55 3.98
C THR A 58 5.97 11.95 5.19
N LEU A 59 5.15 10.92 4.97
CA LEU A 59 4.56 10.10 6.00
C LEU A 59 5.19 8.71 5.97
N ARG A 60 5.34 8.08 7.14
CA ARG A 60 5.79 6.69 7.26
C ARG A 60 4.68 5.84 7.87
N CYS A 61 4.41 4.68 7.30
CA CYS A 61 3.51 3.72 7.92
C CYS A 61 4.19 3.10 9.16
N ARG A 62 3.49 3.09 10.30
CA ARG A 62 4.02 2.49 11.55
C ARG A 62 4.07 0.96 11.53
N ARG A 63 3.33 0.33 10.62
CA ARG A 63 3.27 -1.14 10.45
C ARG A 63 4.25 -1.59 9.38
N CYS A 64 3.91 -1.40 8.11
CA CYS A 64 4.71 -1.87 6.98
C CYS A 64 5.84 -0.93 6.55
N HIS A 65 6.09 0.19 7.24
CA HIS A 65 7.15 1.14 6.90
C HIS A 65 7.13 1.79 5.52
N THR A 66 6.08 1.57 4.71
CA THR A 66 5.83 2.30 3.47
C THR A 66 5.96 3.80 3.70
N MET A 67 6.63 4.49 2.78
CA MET A 67 6.76 5.94 2.78
C MET A 67 5.77 6.52 1.78
N ARG A 68 5.10 7.61 2.16
CA ARG A 68 4.22 8.39 1.29
C ARG A 68 4.72 9.83 1.23
N ALA A 69 5.33 10.21 0.12
CA ALA A 69 5.66 11.60 -0.17
C ALA A 69 4.43 12.31 -0.77
N GLN A 70 4.11 13.49 -0.25
CA GLN A 70 2.97 14.29 -0.68
C GLN A 70 3.42 15.69 -1.06
N GLN A 71 2.89 16.18 -2.17
CA GLN A 71 2.96 17.58 -2.56
C GLN A 71 1.61 18.22 -2.28
N LEU A 72 1.63 19.35 -1.57
CA LEU A 72 0.43 20.04 -1.12
C LEU A 72 0.36 21.45 -1.69
N SER A 73 -0.85 21.91 -2.02
CA SER A 73 -1.09 23.31 -2.39
C SER A 73 -1.04 24.22 -1.15
N ARG A 74 -1.09 25.54 -1.36
CA ARG A 74 -1.16 26.53 -0.27
C ARG A 74 -2.40 26.33 0.62
N ARG A 75 -3.48 25.75 0.07
CA ARG A 75 -4.74 25.46 0.77
C ARG A 75 -4.77 24.08 1.42
N GLY A 76 -3.70 23.30 1.31
CA GLY A 76 -3.62 21.93 1.83
C GLY A 76 -4.16 20.84 0.90
N GLU A 77 -4.55 21.19 -0.34
CA GLU A 77 -4.98 20.18 -1.33
C GLU A 77 -3.80 19.28 -1.69
N VAL A 78 -4.01 17.97 -1.74
CA VAL A 78 -2.98 17.02 -2.17
C VAL A 78 -2.86 17.06 -3.69
N ARG A 79 -1.77 17.62 -4.20
CA ARG A 79 -1.45 17.72 -5.62
C ARG A 79 -0.89 16.43 -6.18
N ALA A 80 -0.03 15.76 -5.42
CA ALA A 80 0.58 14.49 -5.81
C ALA A 80 0.84 13.61 -4.59
N ASN A 81 0.82 12.30 -4.83
CA ASN A 81 1.31 11.30 -3.89
C ASN A 81 2.28 10.38 -4.62
N GLN A 82 3.42 10.12 -3.99
CA GLN A 82 4.32 9.04 -4.38
C GLN A 82 4.45 8.09 -3.19
N TYR A 83 4.50 6.81 -3.49
CA TYR A 83 4.65 5.76 -2.49
C TYR A 83 5.95 5.01 -2.77
N ASP A 84 6.70 4.78 -1.70
CA ASP A 84 7.83 3.88 -1.68
C ASP A 84 7.48 2.73 -0.74
N TYR A 85 7.28 1.56 -1.32
CA TYR A 85 6.84 0.37 -0.62
C TYR A 85 8.05 -0.51 -0.30
N PRO A 86 8.08 -1.16 0.89
CA PRO A 86 9.15 -2.11 1.17
C PRO A 86 9.06 -3.31 0.22
N ALA A 87 10.19 -4.01 0.07
CA ALA A 87 10.26 -5.23 -0.72
C ALA A 87 9.18 -6.25 -0.28
N GLY A 88 8.57 -6.93 -1.26
CA GLY A 88 7.51 -7.91 -1.03
C GLY A 88 6.14 -7.33 -0.72
N TYR A 89 5.99 -6.01 -0.52
CA TYR A 89 4.67 -5.41 -0.34
C TYR A 89 3.89 -5.35 -1.65
N GLN A 90 4.54 -4.93 -2.73
CA GLN A 90 3.93 -4.92 -4.06
C GLN A 90 3.88 -6.33 -4.63
N THR A 91 2.81 -6.62 -5.36
CA THR A 91 2.70 -7.87 -6.11
C THR A 91 3.64 -7.84 -7.31
N PRO A 92 4.15 -9.00 -7.76
CA PRO A 92 4.95 -9.08 -8.97
C PRO A 92 4.27 -8.43 -10.19
N ASP A 93 5.08 -7.92 -11.11
CA ASP A 93 4.58 -7.35 -12.36
C ASP A 93 3.72 -8.35 -13.13
N GLY A 94 2.67 -7.85 -13.76
CA GLY A 94 1.70 -8.68 -14.49
C GLY A 94 0.63 -9.36 -13.62
N THR A 95 0.71 -9.27 -12.28
CA THR A 95 -0.34 -9.79 -11.39
C THR A 95 -1.69 -9.08 -11.58
N GLY A 96 -1.68 -7.83 -12.03
CA GLY A 96 -2.87 -7.02 -12.23
C GLY A 96 -3.47 -6.46 -10.93
N ARG A 97 -4.61 -5.78 -11.07
CA ARG A 97 -5.20 -5.05 -9.95
C ARG A 97 -5.88 -6.01 -8.97
N ILE A 98 -5.46 -5.99 -7.71
CA ILE A 98 -6.17 -6.71 -6.65
C ILE A 98 -7.44 -5.96 -6.28
N ALA A 99 -8.60 -6.54 -6.58
CA ALA A 99 -9.92 -6.03 -6.21
C ALA A 99 -10.92 -7.19 -6.06
N GLY A 100 -12.12 -6.89 -5.54
CA GLY A 100 -13.18 -7.89 -5.33
C GLY A 100 -12.69 -9.12 -4.55
N ALA A 101 -13.02 -10.30 -5.05
CA ALA A 101 -12.65 -11.58 -4.44
C ALA A 101 -11.14 -11.75 -4.18
N ALA A 102 -10.28 -11.17 -5.03
CA ALA A 102 -8.85 -11.21 -4.80
C ALA A 102 -8.43 -10.40 -3.56
N ARG A 103 -9.12 -9.28 -3.30
CA ARG A 103 -8.91 -8.50 -2.06
C ARG A 103 -9.45 -9.24 -0.84
N ASP A 104 -10.56 -9.96 -0.98
CA ASP A 104 -11.15 -10.75 0.11
C ASP A 104 -10.20 -11.85 0.59
N VAL A 105 -9.41 -12.44 -0.31
CA VAL A 105 -8.36 -13.41 0.05
C VAL A 105 -7.30 -12.81 0.97
N LEU A 106 -6.85 -11.57 0.72
CA LEU A 106 -5.87 -10.91 1.59
C LEU A 106 -6.44 -10.72 3.00
N ARG A 107 -7.70 -10.27 3.08
CA ARG A 107 -8.41 -10.05 4.34
C ARG A 107 -8.57 -11.33 5.13
N ILE A 108 -9.16 -12.36 4.52
CA ILE A 108 -9.45 -13.61 5.25
C ILE A 108 -8.17 -14.31 5.68
N THR A 109 -7.09 -14.24 4.87
CA THR A 109 -5.79 -14.78 5.27
C THR A 109 -5.26 -14.10 6.53
N GLY A 110 -5.32 -12.77 6.61
CA GLY A 110 -4.92 -12.02 7.80
C GLY A 110 -5.74 -12.42 9.04
N VAL A 111 -7.07 -12.42 8.91
CA VAL A 111 -7.99 -12.79 10.01
C VAL A 111 -7.73 -14.23 10.50
N LEU A 112 -7.53 -15.17 9.60
CA LEU A 112 -7.25 -16.57 9.98
C LEU A 112 -5.95 -16.69 10.77
N ARG A 113 -4.92 -15.93 10.43
CA ARG A 113 -3.66 -15.89 11.19
C ARG A 113 -3.84 -15.26 12.57
N GLU A 114 -4.60 -14.17 12.66
CA GLU A 114 -4.93 -13.54 13.94
C GLU A 114 -5.70 -14.50 14.86
N VAL A 115 -6.69 -15.23 14.33
CA VAL A 115 -7.43 -16.26 15.08
C VAL A 115 -6.51 -17.38 15.55
N ALA A 116 -5.61 -17.87 14.68
CA ALA A 116 -4.65 -18.91 15.05
C ALA A 116 -3.68 -18.45 16.16
N ALA A 117 -3.17 -17.22 16.07
CA ALA A 117 -2.30 -16.63 17.09
C ALA A 117 -3.02 -16.45 18.43
N ALA A 118 -4.27 -15.97 18.42
CA ALA A 118 -5.08 -15.83 19.62
C ALA A 118 -5.49 -17.17 20.26
N GLY A 119 -5.61 -18.22 19.44
CA GLY A 119 -5.93 -19.58 19.90
C GLY A 119 -4.80 -20.28 20.66
N GLY A 120 -3.55 -19.84 20.53
CA GLY A 120 -2.38 -20.39 21.23
C GLY A 120 -2.16 -19.85 22.65
N HIS A 121 -3.02 -18.95 23.12
CA HIS A 121 -2.96 -18.34 24.45
C HIS A 121 -4.08 -18.81 25.40
N ARG A 122 -4.67 -19.98 25.14
CA ARG A 122 -5.67 -20.61 26.01
C ARG A 122 -5.17 -21.91 26.61
#